data_AF-A0A2P2KPW3-F1
#
_entry.id   AF-A0A2P2KPW3-F1
#
_cell.length_a   1.000
_cell.length_b   1.000
_cell.length_c   1.000
_cell.angle_alpha   90.00
_cell.angle_beta   90.00
_cell.angle_gamma   90.00
#
_symmetry.space_group_name_H-M   'P 1'
#
loop_
_entity.id
_entity.type
_entity.pdbx_description
1 polymer ?
#
loop_
_entity_poly.entity_id
_entity_poly.type
_entity_poly.pdbx_seq_one_letter_code
_entity_poly.pdbx_strand_id
1 'polypeptide(L)'
;MVANAGKSNRPAVSSFNCPPFVAVELCREHLGVHPCDRRRNISEYRSLFPAIDFSLIENDGDTLWMPDTREKDDEVAARGLKFLKWLWTREEKEIAVVSHSGFLYHALSHFGNNCHPSVKREICTHFANCELRSVILVDRGMMESDPATINYPGKIPRGLDLPSDIAEKKLHEK
;
A
#
# COMPACT_ATOMS: atom_id res chain seq x y z
N MET A 1 -2.21 -18.89 12.86
CA MET A 1 -1.82 -19.17 11.46
C MET A 1 -1.65 -20.67 11.33
N VAL A 2 -2.04 -21.27 10.20
CA VAL A 2 -1.74 -22.69 9.94
C VAL A 2 -0.22 -22.89 9.94
N ALA A 3 0.27 -23.98 10.54
CA ALA A 3 1.69 -24.33 10.48
C ALA A 3 2.12 -24.45 9.00
N ASN A 4 3.23 -23.81 8.62
CA ASN A 4 3.74 -23.73 7.24
C ASN A 4 2.91 -22.87 6.25
N ALA A 5 2.15 -21.90 6.75
CA ALA A 5 1.58 -20.85 5.90
C ALA A 5 2.70 -19.99 5.28
N GLY A 6 3.12 -20.32 4.06
CA GLY A 6 4.27 -19.72 3.38
C GLY A 6 5.60 -20.41 3.75
N LYS A 7 6.60 -20.33 2.85
CA LYS A 7 7.96 -20.88 3.09
C LYS A 7 8.79 -19.98 4.02
N SER A 8 8.22 -19.57 5.16
CA SER A 8 8.88 -18.65 6.10
C SER A 8 9.09 -19.35 7.44
N ASN A 9 10.33 -19.32 7.94
CA ASN A 9 10.68 -19.80 9.27
C ASN A 9 10.28 -18.81 10.39
N ARG A 10 9.62 -17.69 10.05
CA ARG A 10 9.23 -16.68 11.02
C ARG A 10 7.92 -17.07 11.71
N PRO A 11 7.83 -16.87 13.04
CA PRO A 11 6.61 -17.15 13.78
C PRO A 11 5.46 -16.26 13.30
N ALA A 12 4.26 -16.68 13.65
CA ALA A 12 3.07 -15.94 13.31
C ALA A 12 3.07 -14.52 13.90
N VAL A 13 2.87 -13.50 13.06
CA VAL A 13 2.64 -12.13 13.54
C VAL A 13 1.31 -12.12 14.27
N SER A 14 1.35 -11.84 15.57
CA SER A 14 0.17 -11.56 16.38
C SER A 14 -0.30 -10.14 16.07
N SER A 15 -1.61 -9.93 15.93
CA SER A 15 -2.20 -8.59 15.83
C SER A 15 -2.31 -7.89 17.19
N PHE A 16 -1.85 -8.53 18.28
CA PHE A 16 -1.95 -7.98 19.63
C PHE A 16 -1.00 -6.79 19.82
N ASN A 17 -1.56 -5.63 20.18
CA ASN A 17 -0.84 -4.36 20.38
C ASN A 17 -0.12 -3.80 19.14
N CYS A 18 -0.52 -4.18 17.92
CA CYS A 18 -0.02 -3.54 16.69
C CYS A 18 -1.15 -2.81 15.95
N PRO A 19 -0.83 -1.85 15.06
CA PRO A 19 -1.81 -1.27 14.15
C PRO A 19 -2.55 -2.35 13.34
N PRO A 20 -3.80 -2.09 12.92
CA PRO A 20 -4.56 -3.05 12.14
C PRO A 20 -3.92 -3.30 10.77
N PHE A 21 -3.89 -4.56 10.36
CA PHE A 21 -3.50 -4.96 9.00
C PHE A 21 -4.79 -5.19 8.20
N VAL A 22 -5.11 -4.31 7.26
CA VAL A 22 -6.37 -4.38 6.52
C VAL A 22 -6.09 -4.71 5.05
N ALA A 23 -6.77 -5.73 4.53
CA ALA A 23 -6.73 -6.07 3.11
C ALA A 23 -7.81 -5.30 2.34
N VAL A 24 -7.41 -4.62 1.26
CA VAL A 24 -8.31 -3.79 0.44
C VAL A 24 -8.09 -4.10 -1.04
N GLU A 25 -9.16 -4.39 -1.77
CA GLU A 25 -9.11 -4.71 -3.20
C GLU A 25 -8.64 -3.53 -4.07
N LEU A 26 -8.89 -2.29 -3.62
CA LEU A 26 -8.63 -1.08 -4.40
C LEU A 26 -7.14 -0.85 -4.71
N CYS A 27 -6.21 -1.39 -3.92
CA CYS A 27 -4.76 -1.22 -4.12
C CYS A 27 -4.05 -2.46 -4.67
N ARG A 28 -4.78 -3.34 -5.37
CA ARG A 28 -4.19 -4.45 -6.13
C ARG A 28 -3.45 -3.97 -7.38
N GLU A 29 -2.56 -4.80 -7.92
CA GLU A 29 -1.97 -4.61 -9.25
C GLU A 29 -3.07 -4.50 -10.34
N HIS A 30 -2.68 -4.19 -11.57
CA HIS A 30 -3.53 -4.29 -12.74
C HIS A 30 -4.27 -5.64 -12.78
N LEU A 31 -5.57 -5.57 -12.95
CA LEU A 31 -6.42 -6.75 -12.92
C LEU A 31 -6.53 -7.42 -14.29
N GLY A 32 -6.70 -8.74 -14.27
CA GLY A 32 -7.02 -9.56 -15.44
C GLY A 32 -5.83 -10.01 -16.28
N VAL A 33 -6.07 -10.98 -17.17
CA VAL A 33 -5.11 -11.68 -18.06
C VAL A 33 -3.99 -12.43 -17.34
N HIS A 34 -3.20 -11.77 -16.50
CA HIS A 34 -2.07 -12.38 -15.82
C HIS A 34 -2.52 -13.15 -14.58
N PRO A 35 -2.27 -14.48 -14.51
CA PRO A 35 -2.72 -15.29 -13.38
C PRO A 35 -2.09 -14.90 -12.04
N CYS A 36 -0.92 -14.26 -12.04
CA CYS A 36 -0.29 -13.76 -10.82
C CYS A 36 -1.07 -12.63 -10.14
N ASP A 37 -1.89 -11.91 -10.90
CA ASP A 37 -2.70 -10.81 -10.39
C ASP A 37 -4.05 -11.31 -9.83
N ARG A 38 -4.38 -12.60 -10.03
CA ARG A 38 -5.57 -13.24 -9.48
C ARG A 38 -5.30 -13.68 -8.04
N ARG A 39 -6.16 -13.28 -7.12
CA ARG A 39 -6.06 -13.72 -5.72
C ARG A 39 -6.74 -15.07 -5.52
N ARG A 40 -6.34 -15.80 -4.46
CA ARG A 40 -7.07 -16.99 -3.99
C ARG A 40 -8.33 -16.61 -3.21
N ASN A 41 -9.04 -17.63 -2.76
CA ASN A 41 -10.22 -17.43 -1.93
C ASN A 41 -9.84 -16.78 -0.59
N ILE A 42 -10.69 -15.88 -0.09
CA ILE A 42 -10.47 -15.21 1.19
C ILE A 42 -10.50 -16.21 2.36
N SER A 43 -11.31 -17.26 2.27
CA SER A 43 -11.38 -18.37 3.22
C SER A 43 -10.01 -19.06 3.40
N GLU A 44 -9.24 -19.23 2.33
CA GLU A 44 -7.86 -19.72 2.39
C GLU A 44 -6.95 -18.70 3.09
N TYR A 45 -7.01 -17.43 2.71
CA TYR A 45 -6.16 -16.40 3.30
C TYR A 45 -6.44 -16.14 4.77
N ARG A 46 -7.70 -16.16 5.23
CA ARG A 46 -8.05 -16.02 6.65
C ARG A 46 -7.41 -17.13 7.50
N SER A 47 -7.34 -18.34 6.96
CA SER A 47 -6.71 -19.47 7.64
C SER A 47 -5.18 -19.29 7.71
N LEU A 48 -4.58 -18.84 6.60
CA LEU A 48 -3.14 -18.62 6.51
C LEU A 48 -2.67 -17.40 7.30
N PHE A 49 -3.41 -16.29 7.26
CA PHE A 49 -3.08 -14.97 7.78
C PHE A 49 -4.18 -14.39 8.70
N PRO A 50 -4.49 -15.03 9.83
CA PRO A 50 -5.54 -14.61 10.76
C PRO A 50 -5.34 -13.22 11.41
N ALA A 51 -4.16 -12.62 11.29
CA ALA A 51 -3.89 -11.28 11.78
C ALA A 51 -4.32 -10.17 10.79
N ILE A 52 -4.65 -10.52 9.55
CA ILE A 52 -5.12 -9.58 8.53
C ILE A 52 -6.65 -9.53 8.56
N ASP A 53 -7.19 -8.33 8.63
CA ASP A 53 -8.61 -8.07 8.47
C ASP A 53 -8.99 -8.08 6.99
N PHE A 54 -9.85 -9.03 6.63
CA PHE A 54 -10.44 -9.17 5.30
C PHE A 54 -11.93 -8.77 5.27
N SER A 55 -12.41 -8.01 6.27
CA SER A 55 -13.81 -7.60 6.40
C SER A 55 -14.30 -6.72 5.26
N LEU A 56 -13.39 -5.97 4.62
CA LEU A 56 -13.68 -5.08 3.49
C LEU A 56 -13.78 -5.80 2.14
N ILE A 57 -13.55 -7.12 2.10
CA ILE A 57 -13.67 -7.92 0.87
C ILE A 57 -14.98 -8.68 0.89
N GLU A 58 -15.86 -8.34 -0.06
CA GLU A 58 -17.23 -8.86 -0.11
C GLU A 58 -17.29 -10.32 -0.59
N ASN A 59 -16.50 -10.68 -1.61
CA ASN A 59 -16.60 -11.97 -2.30
C ASN A 59 -15.46 -12.91 -1.89
N ASP A 60 -15.77 -14.17 -1.59
CA ASP A 60 -14.75 -15.17 -1.26
C ASP A 60 -13.80 -15.40 -2.44
N GLY A 61 -14.35 -15.64 -3.63
CA GLY A 61 -13.60 -15.74 -4.88
C GLY A 61 -13.22 -14.37 -5.46
N ASP A 62 -12.24 -14.38 -6.37
CA ASP A 62 -11.81 -13.18 -7.09
C ASP A 62 -12.76 -12.86 -8.25
N THR A 63 -13.67 -11.92 -8.03
CA THR A 63 -14.64 -11.45 -9.03
C THR A 63 -14.15 -10.27 -9.86
N LEU A 64 -13.03 -9.64 -9.46
CA LEU A 64 -12.49 -8.47 -10.13
C LEU A 64 -11.49 -8.84 -11.24
N TRP A 65 -10.82 -9.98 -11.10
CA TRP A 65 -9.91 -10.49 -12.12
C TRP A 65 -10.65 -11.19 -13.26
N MET A 66 -10.38 -10.79 -14.49
CA MET A 66 -10.98 -11.37 -15.71
C MET A 66 -9.91 -12.03 -16.58
N PRO A 67 -10.13 -13.26 -17.09
CA PRO A 67 -9.10 -13.98 -17.85
C PRO A 67 -8.75 -13.32 -19.19
N ASP A 68 -9.72 -12.70 -19.85
CA ASP A 68 -9.58 -12.23 -21.23
C ASP A 68 -9.53 -10.70 -21.35
N THR A 69 -9.59 -9.98 -20.24
CA THR A 69 -9.66 -8.52 -20.24
C THR A 69 -8.68 -7.97 -19.22
N ARG A 70 -7.66 -7.26 -19.71
CA ARG A 70 -6.72 -6.51 -18.88
C ARG A 70 -7.34 -5.16 -18.53
N GLU A 71 -7.27 -4.81 -17.26
CA GLU A 71 -7.62 -3.47 -16.78
C GLU A 71 -6.75 -2.42 -17.48
N LYS A 72 -7.39 -1.36 -17.98
CA LYS A 72 -6.69 -0.26 -18.66
C LYS A 72 -6.05 0.67 -17.65
N ASP A 73 -4.99 1.36 -18.07
CA ASP A 73 -4.28 2.35 -17.25
C ASP A 73 -5.22 3.41 -16.63
N ASP A 74 -6.20 3.90 -17.40
CA ASP A 74 -7.20 4.86 -16.92
C ASP A 74 -8.15 4.26 -15.86
N GLU A 75 -8.45 2.96 -15.97
CA GLU A 75 -9.27 2.23 -14.99
C GLU A 75 -8.48 2.03 -13.70
N VAL A 76 -7.19 1.69 -13.79
CA VAL A 76 -6.27 1.63 -12.64
C VAL A 76 -6.17 2.99 -11.96
N ALA A 77 -6.02 4.07 -12.72
CA ALA A 77 -5.99 5.43 -12.19
C ALA A 77 -7.30 5.81 -11.47
N ALA A 78 -8.45 5.49 -12.07
CA ALA A 78 -9.76 5.72 -11.46
C ALA A 78 -9.94 4.90 -10.17
N ARG A 79 -9.46 3.66 -10.14
CA ARG A 79 -9.44 2.82 -8.93
C ARG A 79 -8.49 3.37 -7.87
N GLY A 80 -7.32 3.85 -8.27
CA GLY A 80 -6.37 4.55 -7.41
C GLY A 80 -6.97 5.80 -6.75
N LEU A 81 -7.78 6.58 -7.47
CA LEU A 81 -8.52 7.71 -6.90
C LEU A 81 -9.53 7.27 -5.83
N LYS A 82 -10.25 6.17 -6.06
CA LYS A 82 -11.15 5.59 -5.05
C LYS A 82 -10.37 5.14 -3.82
N PHE A 83 -9.21 4.51 -4.02
CA PHE A 83 -8.32 4.09 -2.94
C PHE A 83 -7.82 5.27 -2.08
N LEU A 84 -7.31 6.33 -2.71
CA LEU A 84 -6.83 7.52 -2.00
C LEU A 84 -7.95 8.24 -1.23
N LYS A 85 -9.17 8.29 -1.79
CA LYS A 85 -10.36 8.79 -1.08
C LYS A 85 -10.70 7.93 0.14
N TRP A 86 -10.60 6.61 0.01
CA TRP A 86 -10.81 5.70 1.14
C TRP A 86 -9.73 5.87 2.21
N LEU A 87 -8.45 6.00 1.83
CA LEU A 87 -7.37 6.31 2.78
C LEU A 87 -7.64 7.60 3.56
N TRP A 88 -8.24 8.60 2.93
CA TRP A 88 -8.61 9.85 3.59
C TRP A 88 -9.69 9.68 4.68
N THR A 89 -10.51 8.62 4.62
CA THR A 89 -11.54 8.34 5.62
C THR A 89 -11.02 7.57 6.83
N ARG A 90 -9.75 7.21 6.84
CA ARG A 90 -9.11 6.45 7.93
C ARG A 90 -8.84 7.36 9.12
N GLU A 91 -9.00 6.80 10.32
CA GLU A 91 -8.66 7.50 11.57
C GLU A 91 -7.15 7.50 11.85
N GLU A 92 -6.42 6.56 11.22
CA GLU A 92 -4.98 6.45 11.35
C GLU A 92 -4.25 7.62 10.66
N LYS A 93 -3.29 8.21 11.38
CA LYS A 93 -2.48 9.33 10.87
C LYS A 93 -1.30 8.91 10.01
N GLU A 94 -0.72 7.76 10.33
CA GLU A 94 0.44 7.20 9.64
C GLU A 94 0.03 5.83 9.10
N ILE A 95 -0.09 5.71 7.78
CA ILE A 95 -0.57 4.51 7.11
C ILE A 95 0.52 3.99 6.19
N ALA A 96 0.93 2.75 6.42
CA ALA A 96 1.78 2.02 5.48
C ALA A 96 0.90 1.32 4.45
N VAL A 97 1.11 1.63 3.17
CA VAL A 97 0.46 0.95 2.05
C VAL A 97 1.45 0.00 1.40
N VAL A 98 1.13 -1.29 1.37
CA VAL A 98 1.90 -2.32 0.66
C VAL A 98 1.13 -2.68 -0.60
N SER A 99 1.74 -2.43 -1.76
CA SER A 99 1.10 -2.61 -3.06
C SER A 99 2.15 -2.92 -4.14
N HIS A 100 1.78 -2.76 -5.40
CA HIS A 100 2.57 -3.13 -6.57
C HIS A 100 2.99 -1.90 -7.37
N SER A 101 4.12 -2.00 -8.07
CA SER A 101 4.72 -0.86 -8.78
C SER A 101 3.86 -0.37 -9.95
N GLY A 102 3.12 -1.25 -10.63
CA GLY A 102 2.20 -0.86 -11.70
C GLY A 102 1.06 -0.01 -11.13
N PHE A 103 0.31 -0.55 -10.16
CA PHE A 103 -0.73 0.20 -9.47
C PHE A 103 -0.26 1.57 -8.98
N LEU A 104 0.84 1.62 -8.22
CA LEU A 104 1.36 2.88 -7.66
C LEU A 104 1.69 3.90 -8.76
N TYR A 105 2.33 3.45 -9.85
CA TYR A 105 2.69 4.33 -10.96
C TYR A 105 1.45 4.97 -11.61
N HIS A 106 0.44 4.18 -12.01
CA HIS A 106 -0.73 4.71 -12.70
C HIS A 106 -1.68 5.48 -11.77
N ALA A 107 -1.81 5.06 -10.51
CA ALA A 107 -2.59 5.78 -9.52
C ALA A 107 -1.98 7.16 -9.20
N LEU A 108 -0.66 7.23 -8.98
CA LEU A 108 0.02 8.46 -8.61
C LEU A 108 0.29 9.38 -9.81
N SER A 109 0.41 8.84 -11.03
CA SER A 109 0.61 9.64 -12.25
C SER A 109 -0.54 10.62 -12.52
N HIS A 110 -1.75 10.29 -12.06
CA HIS A 110 -2.93 11.15 -12.17
C HIS A 110 -3.12 12.08 -10.95
N PHE A 111 -2.24 11.98 -9.95
CA PHE A 111 -2.30 12.74 -8.71
C PHE A 111 -1.20 13.80 -8.59
N GLY A 112 -1.41 14.80 -7.73
CA GLY A 112 -0.39 15.81 -7.45
C GLY A 112 -0.17 16.83 -8.56
N ASN A 113 -1.19 17.09 -9.40
CA ASN A 113 -1.12 18.19 -10.39
C ASN A 113 -0.92 19.56 -9.74
N ASN A 114 -1.28 19.69 -8.47
CA ASN A 114 -1.09 20.89 -7.65
C ASN A 114 0.19 20.84 -6.80
N CYS A 115 1.01 19.78 -6.93
CA CYS A 115 2.29 19.66 -6.24
C CYS A 115 3.39 20.40 -7.03
N HIS A 116 4.49 20.72 -6.35
CA HIS A 116 5.67 21.23 -7.03
C HIS A 116 6.16 20.21 -8.09
N PRO A 117 6.65 20.64 -9.27
CA PRO A 117 7.06 19.72 -10.33
C PRO A 117 8.07 18.64 -9.91
N SER A 118 8.93 18.93 -8.93
CA SER A 118 9.86 17.92 -8.38
C SER A 118 9.13 16.79 -7.65
N VAL A 119 8.14 17.12 -6.82
CA VAL A 119 7.31 16.14 -6.09
C VAL A 119 6.49 15.33 -7.08
N LYS A 120 5.88 16.00 -8.06
CA LYS A 120 5.13 15.31 -9.13
C LYS A 120 6.03 14.30 -9.84
N ARG A 121 7.26 14.69 -10.21
CA ARG A 121 8.21 13.78 -10.86
C ARG A 121 8.53 12.57 -9.99
N GLU A 122 8.78 12.79 -8.70
CA GLU A 122 9.14 11.74 -7.75
C GLU A 122 8.02 10.73 -7.50
N ILE A 123 6.77 11.19 -7.30
CA ILE A 123 5.65 10.28 -7.07
C ILE A 123 5.23 9.52 -8.34
N CYS A 124 5.62 10.03 -9.52
CA CYS A 124 5.29 9.43 -10.82
C CYS A 124 6.40 8.52 -11.38
N THR A 125 7.47 8.22 -10.65
CA THR A 125 8.44 7.20 -11.06
C THR A 125 8.05 5.83 -10.55
N HIS A 126 8.37 4.78 -11.31
CA HIS A 126 8.19 3.41 -10.83
C HIS A 126 8.93 3.16 -9.52
N PHE A 127 8.29 2.38 -8.65
CA PHE A 127 8.88 1.90 -7.42
C PHE A 127 9.71 0.64 -7.71
N ALA A 128 10.92 0.58 -7.16
CA ALA A 128 11.72 -0.62 -7.10
C ALA A 128 11.13 -1.62 -6.09
N ASN A 129 11.56 -2.89 -6.16
CA ASN A 129 11.10 -3.90 -5.22
C ASN A 129 11.50 -3.53 -3.78
N CYS A 130 10.54 -3.60 -2.85
CA CYS A 130 10.70 -3.17 -1.47
C CYS A 130 11.11 -1.70 -1.27
N GLU A 131 10.94 -0.84 -2.28
CA GLU A 131 11.15 0.60 -2.12
C GLU A 131 10.06 1.23 -1.25
N LEU A 132 10.47 2.06 -0.30
CA LEU A 132 9.58 2.86 0.53
C LEU A 132 9.66 4.32 0.08
N ARG A 133 8.51 4.94 -0.20
CA ARG A 133 8.40 6.40 -0.33
C ARG A 133 7.38 6.93 0.66
N SER A 134 7.73 8.04 1.31
CA SER A 134 6.84 8.74 2.21
C SER A 134 6.11 9.85 1.45
N VAL A 135 4.78 9.86 1.52
CA VAL A 135 3.94 10.88 0.89
C VAL A 135 3.00 11.46 1.93
N ILE A 136 2.81 12.77 1.90
CA ILE A 136 1.82 13.45 2.74
C ILE A 136 0.59 13.73 1.88
N LEU A 137 -0.55 13.18 2.29
CA LEU A 137 -1.85 13.55 1.71
C LEU A 137 -2.32 14.84 2.38
N VAL A 138 -2.73 15.84 1.58
CA VAL A 138 -3.19 17.14 2.07
C VAL A 138 -4.52 17.47 1.41
N ASP A 139 -5.54 17.76 2.21
CA ASP A 139 -6.78 18.38 1.74
C ASP A 139 -6.64 19.90 1.83
N ARG A 140 -6.90 20.57 0.70
CA ARG A 140 -6.90 22.03 0.61
C ARG A 140 -8.31 22.62 0.68
N GLY A 141 -9.35 21.78 0.74
CA GLY A 141 -10.75 22.19 0.83
C GLY A 141 -11.23 22.50 2.24
N MET A 142 -10.55 22.01 3.28
CA MET A 142 -10.87 22.27 4.69
C MET A 142 -10.01 23.41 5.24
N MET A 143 -10.52 24.64 5.20
CA MET A 143 -10.11 25.75 6.06
C MET A 143 -10.92 25.76 7.37
N GLU A 144 -11.23 24.60 7.93
CA GLU A 144 -11.68 24.51 9.32
C GLU A 144 -10.51 24.01 10.16
N SER A 145 -10.13 24.86 11.10
CA SER A 145 -9.04 24.68 12.03
C SER A 145 -9.35 23.57 13.03
N ASP A 146 -9.17 22.32 12.63
CA ASP A 146 -8.85 21.30 13.61
C ASP A 146 -7.41 21.54 14.10
N PRO A 147 -7.13 21.49 15.41
CA PRO A 147 -5.76 21.60 15.90
C PRO A 147 -5.01 20.41 15.32
N ALA A 148 -4.17 20.69 14.31
CA ALA A 148 -3.30 19.73 13.70
C ALA A 148 -2.40 19.15 14.79
N THR A 149 -2.76 17.97 15.29
CA THR A 149 -1.85 17.13 16.08
C THR A 149 -0.93 16.42 15.10
N ILE A 150 -0.17 17.23 14.36
CA ILE A 150 0.95 16.81 13.52
C ILE A 150 2.08 16.43 14.48
N ASN A 151 2.25 15.11 14.67
CA ASN A 151 3.46 14.54 15.27
C ASN A 151 4.65 14.56 14.30
N TYR A 152 4.53 15.19 13.14
CA TYR A 152 5.62 15.35 12.20
C TYR A 152 6.46 16.57 12.58
N PRO A 153 7.67 16.41 13.17
CA PRO A 153 8.48 17.54 13.62
C PRO A 153 9.17 18.30 12.47
N GLY A 154 8.75 18.09 11.21
CA GLY A 154 9.37 18.69 10.04
C GLY A 154 10.80 18.21 9.77
N LYS A 155 11.20 17.06 10.34
CA LYS A 155 12.55 16.51 10.18
C LYS A 155 12.54 15.37 9.18
N ILE A 156 13.60 15.29 8.37
CA ILE A 156 13.91 14.13 7.55
C ILE A 156 13.98 12.90 8.49
N PRO A 157 13.32 11.77 8.15
CA PRO A 157 13.42 10.53 8.92
C PRO A 157 14.88 10.21 9.23
N ARG A 158 15.20 9.85 10.49
CA ARG A 158 16.57 9.45 10.81
C ARG A 158 16.82 8.08 10.20
N GLY A 159 17.55 8.07 9.09
CA GLY A 159 17.97 6.87 8.38
C GLY A 159 18.55 7.28 7.04
N LEU A 160 19.58 6.58 6.57
CA LEU A 160 19.98 6.69 5.18
C LEU A 160 18.90 5.96 4.36
N ASP A 161 18.34 6.62 3.35
CA ASP A 161 17.53 5.97 2.32
C ASP A 161 18.44 5.04 1.52
N LEU A 162 18.56 3.80 2.00
CA LEU A 162 19.36 2.75 1.40
C LEU A 162 18.47 1.53 1.19
N PRO A 163 18.59 0.87 0.02
CA PRO A 163 18.07 -0.47 -0.19
C PRO A 163 18.46 -1.39 0.97
N SER A 164 17.55 -2.30 1.37
CA SER A 164 17.73 -3.25 2.48
C SER A 164 19.10 -3.93 2.48
N ASP A 165 19.59 -4.21 1.28
CA ASP A 165 20.80 -5.00 1.01
C ASP A 165 22.09 -4.24 1.38
N ILE A 166 22.00 -2.92 1.57
CA ILE A 166 23.12 -2.05 1.95
C ILE A 166 23.06 -1.72 3.45
N ALA A 167 21.86 -1.72 4.05
CA ALA A 167 21.67 -1.43 5.47
C ALA A 167 22.30 -2.51 6.38
N GLU A 168 22.26 -3.79 5.99
CA GLU A 168 22.82 -4.89 6.80
C GLU A 168 24.35 -4.88 6.89
N LYS A 169 25.04 -4.37 5.85
CA LYS A 169 26.52 -4.35 5.82
C LYS A 169 27.15 -3.35 6.78
N LYS A 170 26.45 -2.27 7.14
CA LYS A 170 26.99 -1.24 8.05
C LYS A 170 26.77 -1.51 9.53
N LEU A 171 25.96 -2.50 9.88
CA LEU A 171 25.75 -2.90 11.29
C LEU A 171 26.84 -3.85 11.81
N HIS A 172 27.63 -4.46 10.91
CA HIS A 172 28.71 -5.40 11.28
C HIS A 172 30.11 -4.76 11.32
N GLU A 173 30.23 -3.48 10.98
CA GLU A 173 31.46 -2.70 11.16
C GLU A 173 31.25 -1.63 12.23
N LYS A 174 31.17 -2.06 13.49
CA LYS A 174 31.48 -1.21 14.65
C LYS A 174 31.75 -2.04 15.90
#